data_AF-A0A924NP75-F1
#
_entry.id   AF-A0A924NP75-F1
#
_cell.length_a   1.000
_cell.length_b   1.000
_cell.length_c   1.000
_cell.angle_alpha   90.00
_cell.angle_beta   90.00
_cell.angle_gamma   90.00
#
_symmetry.space_group_name_H-M   'P 1'
#
loop_
_entity.id
_entity.type
_entity.pdbx_description
1 polymer ?
#
loop_
_entity_poly.entity_id
_entity_poly.type
_entity_poly.pdbx_seq_one_letter_code
_entity_poly.pdbx_strand_id
1 'polypeptide(L)'
;MDALVEHGPLSGSRADTGALLELAERARALALRELAEMDATGGHLRPGLSSTTASWLRAERRMTDGAARGAVQLATALRDDLPAVGELLATGEISVEHAAAVVAGVRGLDREIVREAQSGLCDLARSIDPADLRTRLRD
;
A
#
# COMPACT_ATOMS: atom_id res chain seq x y z
N MET A 1 15.87 -2.77 -16.00
CA MET A 1 14.81 -3.70 -15.56
C MET A 1 14.33 -4.61 -16.70
N ASP A 2 15.06 -4.76 -17.81
CA ASP A 2 14.64 -5.65 -18.93
C ASP A 2 15.10 -7.11 -18.78
N ALA A 3 15.89 -7.42 -17.73
CA ALA A 3 16.48 -8.75 -17.54
C ALA A 3 15.55 -9.79 -16.89
N LEU A 4 14.30 -9.43 -16.57
CA LEU A 4 13.33 -10.33 -15.90
C LEU A 4 12.32 -10.97 -16.87
N VAL A 5 12.43 -10.71 -18.18
CA VAL A 5 11.37 -11.06 -19.14
C VAL A 5 11.59 -12.42 -19.81
N GLU A 6 12.78 -13.01 -19.74
CA GLU A 6 13.02 -14.39 -20.20
C GLU A 6 13.13 -15.36 -19.02
N HIS A 7 11.98 -15.80 -18.53
CA HIS A 7 11.91 -16.95 -17.64
C HIS A 7 11.18 -18.07 -18.38
N GLY A 8 11.87 -19.20 -18.56
CA GLY A 8 11.21 -20.46 -18.89
C GLY A 8 10.20 -20.87 -17.80
N PRO A 9 9.54 -22.03 -17.93
CA PRO A 9 8.59 -22.46 -16.92
C PRO A 9 9.23 -22.46 -15.52
N LEU A 10 8.61 -21.71 -14.59
CA LEU A 10 8.97 -21.71 -13.19
C LEU A 10 8.62 -23.07 -12.54
N SER A 11 9.18 -23.31 -11.36
CA SER A 11 9.01 -24.56 -10.58
C SER A 11 7.56 -25.07 -10.45
N GLY A 12 6.58 -24.16 -10.36
CA GLY A 12 5.16 -24.52 -10.15
C GLY A 12 4.85 -25.06 -8.75
N SER A 13 5.86 -25.11 -7.87
CA SER A 13 5.69 -25.50 -6.47
C SER A 13 4.90 -24.46 -5.69
N ARG A 14 4.01 -24.93 -4.80
CA ARG A 14 3.26 -24.04 -3.88
C ARG A 14 4.19 -23.19 -3.03
N ALA A 15 5.33 -23.74 -2.59
CA ALA A 15 6.29 -23.03 -1.77
C ALA A 15 6.93 -21.86 -2.56
N ASP A 16 7.34 -22.11 -3.80
CA ASP A 16 7.96 -21.08 -4.64
C ASP A 16 6.94 -20.02 -5.07
N THR A 17 5.70 -20.43 -5.40
CA THR A 17 4.61 -19.49 -5.67
C THR A 17 4.32 -18.61 -4.46
N GLY A 18 4.24 -19.19 -3.25
CA GLY A 18 4.05 -18.42 -2.01
C GLY A 18 5.16 -17.41 -1.79
N ALA A 19 6.42 -17.82 -1.89
CA ALA A 19 7.58 -16.94 -1.72
C ALA A 19 7.60 -15.78 -2.74
N LEU A 20 7.20 -16.04 -4.00
CA LEU A 20 7.10 -14.99 -5.02
C LEU A 20 5.97 -13.99 -4.73
N LEU A 21 4.83 -14.47 -4.24
CA LEU A 21 3.72 -13.59 -3.84
C LEU A 21 4.10 -12.71 -2.65
N GLU A 22 4.75 -13.29 -1.63
CA GLU A 22 5.30 -12.52 -0.50
C GLU A 22 6.30 -11.46 -0.99
N LEU A 23 7.24 -11.83 -1.86
CA LEU A 23 8.20 -10.89 -2.43
C LEU A 23 7.50 -9.75 -3.20
N ALA A 24 6.42 -10.05 -3.92
CA ALA A 24 5.63 -9.05 -4.63
C ALA A 24 4.89 -8.10 -3.68
N GLU A 25 4.41 -8.58 -2.52
CA GLU A 25 3.86 -7.70 -1.46
C GLU A 25 4.94 -6.80 -0.87
N ARG A 26 6.11 -7.35 -0.52
CA ARG A 26 7.23 -6.54 0.01
C ARG A 26 7.68 -5.47 -0.97
N ALA A 27 7.76 -5.78 -2.26
CA ALA A 27 8.08 -4.82 -3.30
C ALA A 27 7.01 -3.71 -3.40
N ARG A 28 5.73 -4.05 -3.28
CA ARG A 28 4.64 -3.07 -3.23
C ARG A 28 4.71 -2.19 -1.98
N ALA A 29 5.07 -2.75 -0.83
CA ALA A 29 5.28 -2.00 0.39
C ALA A 29 6.37 -0.93 0.23
N LEU A 30 7.52 -1.32 -0.34
CA LEU A 30 8.62 -0.41 -0.63
C LEU A 30 8.21 0.69 -1.61
N ALA A 31 7.46 0.34 -2.67
CA ALA A 31 6.96 1.31 -3.62
C ALA A 31 5.99 2.32 -2.98
N LEU A 32 5.13 1.89 -2.05
CA LEU A 32 4.25 2.80 -1.31
C LEU A 32 5.05 3.71 -0.37
N ARG A 33 6.07 3.21 0.31
CA ARG A 33 6.96 4.02 1.15
C ARG A 33 7.69 5.09 0.34
N GLU A 34 8.25 4.72 -0.81
CA GLU A 34 8.90 5.66 -1.73
C GLU A 34 7.91 6.69 -2.29
N LEU A 35 6.70 6.26 -2.66
CA LEU A 35 5.64 7.15 -3.12
C LEU A 35 5.27 8.18 -2.04
N ALA A 36 5.19 7.74 -0.78
CA ALA A 36 4.99 8.63 0.34
C ALA A 36 6.16 9.62 0.44
N GLU A 37 7.41 9.17 0.42
CA GLU A 37 8.58 10.04 0.54
C GLU A 37 8.66 11.09 -0.57
N MET A 38 8.39 10.70 -1.81
CA MET A 38 8.28 11.62 -2.94
C MET A 38 7.16 12.65 -2.76
N ASP A 39 6.03 12.28 -2.14
CA ASP A 39 4.95 13.22 -1.82
C ASP A 39 5.39 14.26 -0.78
N ALA A 40 6.02 13.81 0.30
CA ALA A 40 6.48 14.68 1.40
C ALA A 40 7.60 15.64 0.99
N THR A 41 8.53 15.17 0.16
CA THR A 41 9.68 15.96 -0.31
C THR A 41 9.37 16.82 -1.53
N GLY A 42 8.19 16.65 -2.14
CA GLY A 42 7.86 17.31 -3.39
C GLY A 42 8.67 16.80 -4.58
N GLY A 43 9.17 15.55 -4.56
CA GLY A 43 9.96 14.97 -5.64
C GLY A 43 9.24 14.88 -6.99
N HIS A 44 7.92 15.03 -7.01
CA HIS A 44 7.07 15.10 -8.20
C HIS A 44 7.03 16.49 -8.87
N LEU A 45 7.59 17.53 -8.22
CA LEU A 45 7.51 18.92 -8.69
C LEU A 45 8.29 19.11 -9.99
N ARG A 46 7.71 19.87 -10.92
CA ARG A 46 8.37 20.31 -12.16
C ARG A 46 8.35 21.84 -12.26
N PRO A 47 9.50 22.48 -12.56
CA PRO A 47 9.54 23.94 -12.69
C PRO A 47 8.49 24.47 -13.67
N GLY A 48 7.70 25.46 -13.24
CA GLY A 48 6.71 26.13 -14.08
C GLY A 48 5.40 25.36 -14.31
N LEU A 49 5.20 24.20 -13.70
CA LEU A 49 3.96 23.42 -13.80
C LEU A 49 3.36 23.14 -12.42
N SER A 50 2.03 23.22 -12.30
CA SER A 50 1.33 22.67 -11.14
C SER A 50 1.27 21.14 -11.28
N SER A 51 2.08 20.43 -10.51
CA SER A 51 2.01 18.97 -10.40
C SER A 51 1.75 18.57 -8.95
N THR A 52 1.02 17.47 -8.80
CA THR A 52 0.88 16.70 -7.56
C THR A 52 1.47 15.31 -7.79
N THR A 53 1.78 14.59 -6.72
CA THR A 53 2.20 13.19 -6.77
C THR A 53 1.20 12.34 -7.56
N ALA A 54 -0.11 12.55 -7.36
CA ALA A 54 -1.16 11.82 -8.06
C ALA A 54 -1.20 12.14 -9.56
N SER A 55 -1.01 13.41 -9.96
CA SER A 55 -0.96 13.77 -11.39
C SER A 55 0.28 13.20 -12.09
N TRP A 56 1.42 13.17 -11.40
CA TRP A 56 2.63 12.52 -11.91
C TRP A 56 2.40 11.01 -12.08
N LEU A 57 1.85 10.35 -11.04
CA LEU A 57 1.60 8.91 -11.04
C LEU A 57 0.62 8.50 -12.14
N ARG A 58 -0.45 9.30 -12.34
CA ARG A 58 -1.41 9.12 -13.45
C ARG A 58 -0.72 9.15 -14.81
N ALA A 59 0.14 10.14 -15.05
CA ALA A 59 0.83 10.31 -16.32
C ALA A 59 1.84 9.18 -16.59
N GLU A 60 2.64 8.83 -15.59
CA GLU A 60 3.73 7.85 -15.73
C GLU A 60 3.23 6.40 -15.80
N ARG A 61 2.23 6.06 -14.98
CA ARG A 61 1.75 4.67 -14.82
C ARG A 61 0.46 4.39 -15.57
N ARG A 62 -0.02 5.33 -16.38
CA ARG A 62 -1.30 5.24 -17.13
C ARG A 62 -2.49 4.86 -16.23
N MET A 63 -2.53 5.41 -15.02
CA MET A 63 -3.56 5.12 -14.03
C MET A 63 -4.80 6.00 -14.23
N THR A 64 -5.95 5.54 -13.75
CA THR A 64 -7.10 6.44 -13.58
C THR A 64 -6.81 7.46 -12.48
N ASP A 65 -7.53 8.57 -12.49
CA ASP A 65 -7.35 9.65 -11.51
C ASP A 65 -7.67 9.16 -10.09
N GLY A 66 -8.75 8.38 -9.93
CA GLY A 66 -9.11 7.74 -8.67
C GLY A 66 -8.06 6.75 -8.17
N ALA A 67 -7.50 5.92 -9.06
CA ALA A 67 -6.45 4.97 -8.69
C ALA A 67 -5.17 5.69 -8.23
N ALA A 68 -4.77 6.76 -8.93
CA ALA A 68 -3.58 7.52 -8.57
C ALA A 68 -3.73 8.22 -7.20
N ARG A 69 -4.87 8.89 -6.96
CA ARG A 69 -5.15 9.49 -5.64
C ARG A 69 -5.26 8.46 -4.54
N GLY A 70 -5.91 7.32 -4.81
CA GLY A 70 -6.03 6.22 -3.85
C GLY A 70 -4.67 5.65 -3.45
N ALA A 71 -3.75 5.49 -4.40
CA ALA A 71 -2.38 5.03 -4.12
C ALA A 71 -1.60 6.03 -3.26
N VAL A 72 -1.66 7.32 -3.57
CA VAL A 72 -1.00 8.37 -2.76
C VAL A 72 -1.60 8.43 -1.37
N GLN A 73 -2.94 8.37 -1.24
CA GLN A 73 -3.60 8.37 0.06
C GLN A 73 -3.26 7.14 0.91
N LEU A 74 -3.17 5.95 0.29
CA LEU A 74 -2.74 4.74 0.97
C LEU A 74 -1.29 4.89 1.47
N ALA A 75 -0.40 5.34 0.59
CA ALA A 75 1.01 5.55 0.89
C ALA A 75 1.21 6.52 2.08
N THR A 76 0.54 7.68 2.06
CA THR A 76 0.68 8.69 3.12
C THR A 76 0.02 8.24 4.43
N ALA A 77 -1.16 7.60 4.38
CA ALA A 77 -1.81 7.09 5.59
C ALA A 77 -0.97 6.01 6.30
N LEU A 78 -0.34 5.10 5.55
CA LEU A 78 0.55 4.09 6.12
C LEU A 78 1.81 4.71 6.75
N ARG A 79 2.32 5.83 6.21
CA ARG A 79 3.46 6.53 6.79
C ARG A 79 3.09 7.30 8.06
N ASP A 80 2.01 8.07 8.00
CA ASP A 80 1.75 9.15 8.96
C ASP A 80 0.82 8.72 10.10
N ASP A 81 -0.15 7.83 9.81
CA ASP A 81 -1.23 7.48 10.74
C ASP A 81 -1.24 5.99 11.11
N LEU A 82 -0.70 5.11 10.26
CA LEU A 82 -0.73 3.65 10.41
C LEU A 82 0.63 2.94 10.18
N PRO A 83 1.75 3.41 10.78
CA PRO A 83 3.08 2.82 10.54
C PRO A 83 3.16 1.32 10.85
N ALA A 84 2.50 0.81 11.88
CA ALA A 84 2.52 -0.62 12.19
C ALA A 84 1.86 -1.47 11.09
N VAL A 85 0.80 -0.96 10.45
CA VAL A 85 0.16 -1.63 9.30
C VAL A 85 1.09 -1.60 8.08
N GLY A 86 1.80 -0.49 7.89
CA GLY A 86 2.82 -0.37 6.84
C GLY A 86 3.94 -1.39 7.00
N GLU A 87 4.37 -1.66 8.23
CA GLU A 87 5.40 -2.67 8.53
C GLU A 87 4.90 -4.10 8.29
N LEU A 88 3.65 -4.44 8.64
CA LEU A 88 3.07 -5.76 8.30
C LEU A 88 3.03 -6.00 6.78
N LEU A 89 2.74 -4.96 6.00
CA LEU A 89 2.79 -5.04 4.55
C LEU A 89 4.24 -5.22 4.06
N ALA A 90 5.20 -4.55 4.69
CA ALA A 90 6.63 -4.65 4.35
C ALA A 90 7.26 -6.00 4.70
N THR A 91 6.73 -6.72 5.69
CA THR A 91 7.13 -8.10 6.01
C THR A 91 6.43 -9.14 5.13
N GLY A 92 5.35 -8.75 4.44
CA GLY A 92 4.52 -9.65 3.63
C GLY A 92 3.51 -10.45 4.46
N GLU A 93 3.29 -10.07 5.72
CA GLU A 93 2.31 -10.70 6.61
C GLU A 93 0.87 -10.36 6.22
N ILE A 94 0.66 -9.21 5.56
CA ILE A 94 -0.62 -8.80 4.99
C ILE A 94 -0.43 -8.33 3.54
N SER A 95 -1.52 -8.35 2.78
CA SER A 95 -1.52 -7.82 1.41
C SER A 95 -1.87 -6.33 1.35
N VAL A 96 -1.60 -5.69 0.20
CA VAL A 96 -2.03 -4.31 -0.08
C VAL A 96 -3.55 -4.12 0.12
N GLU A 97 -4.37 -5.13 -0.19
CA GLU A 97 -5.82 -5.08 -0.01
C GLU A 97 -6.21 -4.99 1.47
N HIS A 98 -5.50 -5.69 2.36
CA HIS A 98 -5.69 -5.56 3.81
C HIS A 98 -5.35 -4.15 4.27
N ALA A 99 -4.18 -3.64 3.89
CA ALA A 99 -3.76 -2.28 4.24
C ALA A 99 -4.77 -1.22 3.74
N ALA A 100 -5.27 -1.38 2.51
CA ALA A 100 -6.29 -0.51 1.94
C ALA A 100 -7.65 -0.64 2.65
N ALA A 101 -8.00 -1.82 3.17
CA ALA A 101 -9.20 -2.02 3.98
C ALA A 101 -9.09 -1.29 5.33
N VAL A 102 -7.95 -1.40 6.01
CA VAL A 102 -7.70 -0.66 7.27
C VAL A 102 -7.78 0.84 7.05
N VAL A 103 -7.04 1.39 6.07
CA VAL A 103 -7.06 2.82 5.75
C VAL A 103 -8.47 3.32 5.41
N ALA A 104 -9.27 2.51 4.70
CA ALA A 104 -10.64 2.86 4.39
C ALA A 104 -11.54 2.84 5.63
N GLY A 105 -11.35 1.88 6.54
CA GLY A 105 -12.13 1.73 7.77
C GLY A 105 -11.88 2.86 8.78
N VAL A 106 -10.65 3.33 8.89
CA VAL A 106 -10.31 4.42 9.82
C VAL A 106 -10.54 5.83 9.24
N ARG A 107 -11.03 5.93 8.00
CA ARG A 107 -11.20 7.20 7.32
C ARG A 107 -12.21 8.08 8.06
N GLY A 108 -11.79 9.28 8.43
CA GLY A 108 -12.64 10.26 9.10
C GLY A 108 -12.65 10.13 10.63
N LEU A 109 -11.93 9.15 11.18
CA LEU A 109 -11.67 9.05 12.62
C LEU A 109 -10.56 10.02 13.04
N ASP A 110 -10.54 10.35 14.33
CA ASP A 110 -9.46 11.14 14.92
C ASP A 110 -8.12 10.38 14.86
N ARG A 111 -7.04 11.08 14.52
CA ARG A 111 -5.73 10.45 14.31
C ARG A 111 -5.16 9.82 15.57
N GLU A 112 -5.43 10.39 16.74
CA GLU A 112 -4.93 9.83 18.00
C GLU A 112 -5.66 8.54 18.34
N ILE A 113 -6.99 8.50 18.15
CA ILE A 113 -7.78 7.27 18.28
C ILE A 113 -7.27 6.17 17.33
N VAL A 114 -6.95 6.52 16.09
CA VAL A 114 -6.40 5.57 15.11
C VAL A 114 -5.03 5.02 15.54
N ARG A 115 -4.17 5.87 16.12
CA ARG A 115 -2.86 5.44 16.65
C ARG A 115 -3.01 4.53 17.86
N GLU A 116 -3.94 4.82 18.76
CA GLU A 116 -4.22 3.96 19.92
C GLU A 116 -4.78 2.59 19.50
N ALA A 117 -5.63 2.56 18.46
CA ALA A 117 -6.25 1.34 17.96
C ALA A 117 -5.34 0.47 17.07
N GLN A 118 -4.15 0.96 16.69
CA GLN A 118 -3.31 0.35 15.67
C GLN A 118 -2.97 -1.13 15.95
N SER A 119 -2.68 -1.47 17.21
CA SER A 119 -2.39 -2.86 17.59
C SER A 119 -3.57 -3.78 17.28
N GLY A 120 -4.79 -3.39 17.64
CA GLY A 120 -5.99 -4.17 17.38
C GLY A 120 -6.32 -4.27 15.89
N LEU A 121 -6.06 -3.20 15.12
CA LEU A 121 -6.19 -3.21 13.65
C LEU A 121 -5.20 -4.20 13.01
N CYS A 122 -3.96 -4.24 13.50
CA CYS A 122 -2.93 -5.19 13.05
C CYS A 122 -3.30 -6.63 13.36
N ASP A 123 -3.78 -6.91 14.59
CA ASP A 123 -4.25 -8.25 14.97
C ASP A 123 -5.42 -8.69 14.11
N LEU A 124 -6.39 -7.80 13.88
CA LEU A 124 -7.54 -8.08 13.02
C LEU A 124 -7.09 -8.38 11.59
N ALA A 125 -6.24 -7.54 11.00
CA ALA A 125 -5.75 -7.70 9.63
C ALA A 125 -4.96 -9.00 9.39
N ARG A 126 -4.29 -9.54 10.42
CA ARG A 126 -3.61 -10.85 10.33
C ARG A 126 -4.57 -12.05 10.38
N SER A 127 -5.80 -11.85 10.83
CA SER A 127 -6.71 -12.95 11.21
C SER A 127 -7.84 -13.22 10.22
N ILE A 128 -8.15 -12.28 9.34
CA ILE A 128 -9.27 -12.36 8.39
C ILE A 128 -8.87 -11.84 7.02
N ASP A 129 -9.60 -12.22 5.97
CA ASP A 129 -9.33 -11.73 4.62
C ASP A 129 -9.71 -10.24 4.44
N PRO A 130 -9.23 -9.58 3.37
CA PRO A 130 -9.44 -8.14 3.16
C PRO A 130 -10.90 -7.72 2.99
N ALA A 131 -11.77 -8.60 2.47
CA ALA A 131 -13.18 -8.28 2.22
C ALA A 131 -13.97 -8.33 3.53
N ASP A 132 -13.72 -9.35 4.35
CA ASP A 132 -14.26 -9.45 5.70
C ASP A 132 -13.75 -8.31 6.59
N LEU A 133 -12.46 -7.97 6.49
CA LEU A 133 -11.87 -6.84 7.19
C LEU A 133 -12.57 -5.53 6.84
N ARG A 134 -12.79 -5.28 5.54
CA ARG A 134 -13.50 -4.09 5.07
C ARG A 134 -14.95 -4.05 5.57
N THR A 135 -15.59 -5.19 5.72
CA THR A 135 -16.95 -5.28 6.26
C THR A 135 -16.95 -4.94 7.74
N ARG A 136 -16.10 -5.58 8.55
CA ARG A 136 -16.01 -5.36 10.00
C ARG A 136 -15.64 -3.93 10.39
N LEU A 137 -14.84 -3.23 9.58
CA LEU A 137 -14.44 -1.85 9.87
C LEU A 137 -15.46 -0.80 9.41
N ARG A 138 -16.57 -1.20 8.78
CA ARG A 138 -17.67 -0.30 8.42
C ARG A 138 -18.82 -0.30 9.43
N ASP A 139 -18.89 -1.34 10.26
CA ASP A 139 -19.91 -1.53 11.29
C ASP A 139 -19.55 -0.76 12.57
#